data_AF-A0A069S6B8-F1
#
_entry.id   AF-A0A069S6B8-F1
#
_cell.length_a   1.000
_cell.length_b   1.000
_cell.length_c   1.000
_cell.angle_alpha   90.00
_cell.angle_beta   90.00
_cell.angle_gamma   90.00
#
_symmetry.space_group_name_H-M   'P 1'
#
loop_
_entity.id
_entity.type
_entity.pdbx_description
1 polymer ?
#
loop_
_entity_poly.entity_id
_entity_poly.type
_entity_poly.pdbx_seq_one_letter_code
_entity_poly.pdbx_strand_id
1 'polypeptide(L)'
;MKRTELVHVAVAETSVIVRSGLVAVLKRMPDLIIQPVEITSLEGLQNCMQGHQPDILIINPTFGGWFNVDEFKSNYPQASVKCVSLLCSVTDTNLLKGYDESIALYDDIEVLNKKLVDLMNLGVDETDGEQEALSQREKEIICCVVRGMTNKETAEKLFLSIHTVITHRRNIARKLQIHSPAGLTIYAIVNKLVELSEVKMNL
;
A
#
# COMPACT_ATOMS: atom_id res chain seq x y z
N MET A 1 -1.37 -12.02 -20.20
CA MET A 1 -0.21 -11.80 -19.30
C MET A 1 -0.02 -10.29 -19.19
N LYS A 2 -0.46 -9.64 -18.10
CA LYS A 2 -0.13 -8.22 -17.86
C LYS A 2 1.40 -8.14 -17.74
N ARG A 3 2.05 -7.32 -18.58
CA ARG A 3 3.49 -7.06 -18.45
C ARG A 3 3.71 -6.47 -17.06
N THR A 4 4.56 -7.07 -16.24
CA THR A 4 5.04 -6.42 -15.03
C THR A 4 5.93 -5.26 -15.50
N GLU A 5 5.41 -4.04 -15.47
CA GLU A 5 6.17 -2.85 -15.87
C GLU A 5 7.29 -2.59 -14.85
N LEU A 6 8.42 -2.10 -15.36
CA LEU A 6 9.58 -1.73 -14.56
C LEU A 6 9.26 -0.40 -13.85
N VAL A 7 9.37 -0.37 -12.53
CA VAL A 7 9.11 0.81 -11.70
C VAL A 7 10.43 1.39 -11.20
N HIS A 8 10.69 2.67 -11.51
CA HIS A 8 11.86 3.38 -11.04
C HIS A 8 11.57 4.03 -9.69
N VAL A 9 12.30 3.61 -8.66
CA VAL A 9 12.09 4.09 -7.29
C VAL A 9 13.35 4.80 -6.81
N ALA A 10 13.24 6.10 -6.56
CA ALA A 10 14.30 6.87 -5.90
C ALA A 10 14.17 6.75 -4.38
N VAL A 11 15.27 6.44 -3.68
CA VAL A 11 15.34 6.38 -2.22
C VAL A 11 16.29 7.47 -1.72
N ALA A 12 15.71 8.56 -1.21
CA ALA A 12 16.41 9.71 -0.65
C ALA A 12 16.47 9.62 0.88
N GLU A 13 17.60 9.11 1.37
CA GLU A 13 17.87 8.92 2.80
C GLU A 13 19.38 9.03 3.05
N THR A 14 19.77 9.73 4.11
CA THR A 14 21.19 9.93 4.48
C THR A 14 21.76 8.72 5.21
N SER A 15 20.98 8.07 6.07
CA SER A 15 21.37 6.86 6.80
C SER A 15 21.65 5.71 5.84
N VAL A 16 22.92 5.31 5.74
CA VAL A 16 23.37 4.22 4.87
C VAL A 16 22.65 2.91 5.21
N ILE A 17 22.40 2.64 6.49
CA ILE A 17 21.73 1.41 6.94
C ILE A 17 20.29 1.39 6.47
N VAL A 18 19.54 2.48 6.69
CA VAL A 18 18.13 2.57 6.30
C VAL A 18 18.00 2.52 4.79
N ARG A 19 18.78 3.34 4.08
CA ARG A 19 18.76 3.40 2.61
C ARG A 19 19.11 2.05 1.98
N SER A 20 20.23 1.46 2.37
CA SER A 20 20.68 0.18 1.81
C SER A 20 19.72 -0.97 2.16
N GLY A 21 19.18 -0.96 3.39
CA GLY A 21 18.19 -1.93 3.83
C GLY A 21 16.91 -1.85 3.00
N LEU A 22 16.35 -0.65 2.83
CA LEU A 22 15.15 -0.43 2.04
C LEU A 22 15.37 -0.81 0.57
N VAL A 23 16.49 -0.40 -0.04
CA VAL A 23 16.86 -0.79 -1.41
C VAL A 23 16.95 -2.31 -1.56
N ALA A 24 17.53 -3.00 -0.57
CA ALA A 24 17.62 -4.45 -0.58
C ALA A 24 16.26 -5.15 -0.48
N VAL A 25 15.29 -4.55 0.23
CA VAL A 25 13.91 -5.05 0.33
C VAL A 25 13.15 -4.79 -0.98
N LEU A 26 13.24 -3.57 -1.52
CA LEU A 26 12.58 -3.18 -2.78
C LEU A 26 12.97 -4.10 -3.94
N LYS A 27 14.26 -4.47 -4.06
CA LYS A 27 14.74 -5.40 -5.10
C LYS A 27 14.18 -6.82 -5.00
N ARG A 28 13.60 -7.20 -3.86
CA ARG A 28 13.06 -8.55 -3.61
C ARG A 28 11.54 -8.60 -3.66
N MET A 29 10.88 -7.50 -4.04
CA MET A 29 9.43 -7.47 -4.06
C MET A 29 8.86 -8.42 -5.12
N PRO A 30 7.82 -9.20 -4.77
CA PRO A 30 7.27 -10.23 -5.66
C PRO A 30 6.39 -9.65 -6.77
N ASP A 31 5.67 -8.56 -6.49
CA ASP A 31 4.61 -8.06 -7.37
C ASP A 31 5.05 -6.88 -8.26
N LEU A 32 6.20 -6.26 -7.94
CA LEU A 32 6.76 -5.12 -8.68
C LEU A 32 8.20 -5.42 -9.09
N ILE A 33 8.54 -5.13 -10.34
CA ILE A 33 9.94 -5.12 -10.78
C ILE A 33 10.47 -3.73 -10.51
N ILE A 34 11.22 -3.56 -9.42
CA ILE A 34 11.72 -2.25 -8.98
C ILE A 34 13.17 -2.06 -9.40
N GLN A 35 13.47 -0.95 -10.07
CA GLN A 35 14.81 -0.42 -10.26
C GLN A 35 15.06 0.73 -9.26
N PRO A 36 15.73 0.48 -8.13
CA PRO A 36 15.97 1.52 -7.15
C PRO A 36 17.19 2.37 -7.50
N VAL A 37 17.10 3.66 -7.20
CA VAL A 37 18.20 4.63 -7.26
C VAL A 37 18.42 5.19 -5.87
N GLU A 38 19.67 5.16 -5.38
CA GLU A 38 20.04 5.71 -4.09
C GLU A 38 20.41 7.19 -4.20
N ILE A 39 19.82 8.01 -3.34
CA ILE A 39 20.07 9.46 -3.30
C ILE A 39 20.53 9.84 -1.89
N THR A 40 21.69 10.47 -1.81
CA THR A 40 22.35 10.81 -0.54
C THR A 40 22.48 12.31 -0.29
N SER A 41 22.14 13.15 -1.27
CA SER A 41 22.17 14.61 -1.18
C SER A 41 21.06 15.26 -2.02
N LEU A 42 20.74 16.53 -1.73
CA LEU A 42 19.81 17.33 -2.54
C LEU A 42 20.30 17.51 -3.98
N GLU A 43 21.61 17.67 -4.18
CA GLU A 43 22.22 17.71 -5.52
C GLU A 43 21.98 16.40 -6.27
N GLY A 44 22.13 15.25 -5.59
CA GLY A 44 21.80 13.95 -6.16
C GLY A 44 20.33 13.83 -6.55
N LEU A 45 19.42 14.39 -5.75
CA LEU A 45 18.00 14.44 -6.08
C LEU A 45 17.73 15.29 -7.32
N GLN A 46 18.35 16.48 -7.41
CA GLN A 46 18.23 17.34 -8.59
C GLN A 46 18.75 16.65 -9.85
N ASN A 47 19.92 16.01 -9.78
CA ASN A 47 20.49 15.26 -10.90
C ASN A 47 19.57 14.09 -11.32
N CYS A 48 18.97 13.39 -10.35
CA CYS A 48 18.00 12.34 -10.63
C CYS A 48 16.79 12.88 -11.41
N MET A 49 16.22 14.01 -10.95
CA MET A 49 15.04 14.63 -11.57
C MET A 49 15.29 15.23 -12.96
N GLN A 50 16.52 15.67 -13.23
CA GLN A 50 16.91 16.19 -14.55
C GLN A 50 17.22 15.09 -15.56
N GLY A 51 17.68 13.91 -15.10
CA GLY A 51 18.08 12.80 -15.96
C GLY A 51 17.02 11.72 -16.11
N HIS A 52 16.74 11.00 -15.02
CA HIS A 52 15.88 9.81 -14.98
C HIS A 52 14.84 10.04 -13.87
N GLN A 53 13.78 10.76 -14.19
CA GLN A 53 12.69 11.04 -13.26
C GLN A 53 12.10 9.71 -12.74
N PRO A 54 12.05 9.50 -11.42
CA PRO A 54 11.50 8.27 -10.86
C PRO A 54 9.97 8.29 -10.89
N ASP A 55 9.36 7.10 -10.91
CA ASP A 55 7.91 6.95 -10.73
C ASP A 55 7.53 7.22 -9.26
N ILE A 56 8.37 6.75 -8.33
CA ILE A 56 8.19 6.92 -6.88
C ILE A 56 9.46 7.51 -6.27
N LEU A 57 9.29 8.56 -5.47
CA LEU A 57 10.32 9.10 -4.59
C LEU A 57 9.99 8.73 -3.14
N ILE A 58 10.70 7.74 -2.59
CA ILE A 58 10.69 7.47 -1.15
C ILE A 58 11.73 8.35 -0.49
N ILE A 59 11.31 9.26 0.37
CA ILE A 59 12.18 10.27 0.97
C ILE A 59 11.93 10.42 2.46
N ASN A 60 13.00 10.49 3.24
CA ASN A 60 12.89 10.88 4.64
C ASN A 60 12.44 12.35 4.69
N PRO A 61 11.37 12.71 5.41
CA PRO A 61 10.93 14.10 5.50
C PRO A 61 12.00 15.07 6.02
N THR A 62 13.01 14.57 6.72
CA THR A 62 14.15 15.38 7.19
C THR A 62 15.31 15.49 6.19
N PHE A 63 15.15 14.97 4.97
CA PHE A 63 16.19 14.94 3.95
C PHE A 63 16.53 16.36 3.47
N GLY A 64 17.79 16.77 3.69
CA GLY A 64 18.23 18.13 3.38
C GLY A 64 17.62 19.21 4.29
N GLY A 65 17.12 18.84 5.47
CA GLY A 65 16.44 19.75 6.39
C GLY A 65 15.01 19.32 6.63
N TRP A 66 14.03 20.07 6.11
CA TRP A 66 12.63 19.63 6.06
C TRP A 66 12.17 19.64 4.61
N PHE A 67 11.87 18.47 4.06
CA PHE A 67 11.50 18.33 2.66
C PHE A 67 10.06 18.74 2.42
N ASN A 68 9.87 19.76 1.59
CA ASN A 68 8.58 20.31 1.22
C ASN A 68 8.12 19.74 -0.14
N VAL A 69 7.08 18.89 -0.10
CA VAL A 69 6.57 18.23 -1.31
C VAL A 69 5.89 19.23 -2.26
N ASP A 70 5.20 20.24 -1.74
CA ASP A 70 4.51 21.24 -2.56
C ASP A 70 5.53 22.09 -3.33
N GLU A 71 6.61 22.50 -2.66
CA GLU A 71 7.73 23.21 -3.30
C GLU A 71 8.45 22.31 -4.32
N PHE A 72 8.70 21.04 -3.99
CA PHE A 72 9.29 20.07 -4.90
C PHE A 72 8.43 19.88 -6.16
N LYS A 73 7.12 19.63 -6.02
CA LYS A 73 6.21 19.48 -7.16
C LYS A 73 6.10 20.76 -7.99
N SER A 74 6.19 21.93 -7.36
CA SER A 74 6.22 23.23 -8.07
C SER A 74 7.48 23.43 -8.91
N ASN A 75 8.63 22.89 -8.46
CA ASN A 75 9.88 22.93 -9.22
C ASN A 75 9.90 21.92 -10.39
N TYR A 76 9.06 20.89 -10.35
CA TYR A 76 8.97 19.84 -11.37
C TYR A 76 7.51 19.57 -11.79
N PRO A 77 6.78 20.57 -12.35
CA PRO A 77 5.33 20.49 -12.54
C PRO A 77 4.90 19.46 -13.60
N GLN A 78 5.81 19.06 -14.48
CA GLN A 78 5.57 18.04 -15.51
C GLN A 78 5.87 16.62 -15.01
N ALA A 79 6.52 16.49 -13.86
CA ALA A 79 6.93 15.19 -13.35
C ALA A 79 5.77 14.57 -12.55
N SER A 80 5.36 13.36 -12.93
CA SER A 80 4.27 12.62 -12.27
C SER A 80 4.78 11.76 -11.11
N VAL A 81 5.73 12.28 -10.33
CA VAL A 81 6.39 11.52 -9.25
C VAL A 81 5.45 11.40 -8.06
N LYS A 82 5.27 10.17 -7.55
CA LYS A 82 4.59 9.90 -6.29
C LYS A 82 5.59 10.04 -5.13
N CYS A 83 5.31 10.94 -4.19
CA CYS A 83 6.17 11.21 -3.04
C CYS A 83 5.72 10.39 -1.84
N VAL A 84 6.60 9.54 -1.32
CA VAL A 84 6.33 8.67 -0.17
C VAL A 84 7.25 9.02 0.98
N SER A 85 6.68 9.28 2.16
CA SER A 85 7.48 9.63 3.33
C SER A 85 8.09 8.39 3.97
N LEU A 86 9.38 8.44 4.33
CA LEU A 86 10.07 7.39 5.09
C LEU A 86 10.20 7.80 6.55
N LEU A 87 9.32 7.25 7.39
CA LEU A 87 9.24 7.55 8.81
C LEU A 87 10.21 6.69 9.61
N CYS A 88 11.34 7.29 9.97
CA CYS A 88 12.33 6.67 10.84
C CYS A 88 12.06 6.90 12.33
N SER A 89 11.21 7.86 12.67
CA SER A 89 10.81 8.21 14.03
C SER A 89 9.39 8.75 14.05
N VAL A 90 8.85 8.97 15.25
CA VAL A 90 7.58 9.70 15.41
C VAL A 90 7.73 11.10 14.82
N THR A 91 6.76 11.50 14.00
CA THR A 91 6.72 12.79 13.29
C THR A 91 5.31 13.34 13.36
N ASP A 92 5.15 14.66 13.42
CA ASP A 92 3.84 15.31 13.38
C ASP A 92 3.15 15.07 12.02
N THR A 93 1.92 14.59 12.05
CA THR A 93 1.10 14.31 10.86
C THR A 93 0.88 15.54 9.97
N ASN A 94 0.87 16.75 10.55
CA ASN A 94 0.72 17.99 9.77
C ASN A 94 1.87 18.20 8.79
N LEU A 95 3.05 17.69 9.15
CA LEU A 95 4.24 17.81 8.35
C LEU A 95 4.26 16.81 7.18
N LEU A 96 3.42 15.78 7.21
CA LEU A 96 3.29 14.78 6.14
C LEU A 96 2.28 15.20 5.05
N LYS A 97 1.77 16.43 5.12
CA LYS A 97 0.87 16.97 4.09
C LYS A 97 1.59 17.05 2.74
N GLY A 98 0.91 16.61 1.67
CA GLY A 98 1.42 16.65 0.29
C GLY A 98 2.11 15.35 -0.16
N TYR A 99 2.52 14.50 0.79
CA TYR A 99 2.95 13.14 0.48
C TYR A 99 1.76 12.27 0.05
N ASP A 100 1.99 11.38 -0.90
CA ASP A 100 1.00 10.47 -1.46
C ASP A 100 0.81 9.22 -0.56
N GLU A 101 1.84 8.82 0.20
CA GLU A 101 1.79 7.73 1.19
C GLU A 101 2.94 7.86 2.21
N SER A 102 2.93 7.04 3.27
CA SER A 102 3.99 6.93 4.27
C SER A 102 4.40 5.49 4.55
N ILE A 103 5.70 5.25 4.70
CA ILE A 103 6.30 3.97 5.08
C ILE A 103 6.99 4.13 6.43
N ALA A 104 6.79 3.19 7.35
CA ALA A 104 7.50 3.14 8.62
C ALA A 104 8.62 2.08 8.59
N LEU A 105 9.68 2.28 9.38
CA LEU A 105 10.80 1.32 9.48
C LEU A 105 10.40 -0.10 9.92
N TYR A 106 9.28 -0.22 10.61
CA TYR A 106 8.75 -1.47 11.16
C TYR A 106 7.60 -2.03 10.32
N ASP A 107 7.28 -1.44 9.18
CA ASP A 107 6.37 -2.06 8.21
C ASP A 107 6.99 -3.36 7.68
N ASP A 108 6.19 -4.41 7.59
CA ASP A 108 6.61 -5.65 6.95
C ASP A 108 6.56 -5.53 5.41
N ILE A 109 7.12 -6.53 4.74
CA ILE A 109 7.22 -6.55 3.27
C ILE A 109 5.85 -6.59 2.59
N GLU A 110 4.83 -7.18 3.21
CA GLU A 110 3.48 -7.27 2.65
C GLU A 110 2.79 -5.90 2.66
N VAL A 111 2.89 -5.18 3.77
CA VAL A 111 2.38 -3.82 3.93
C VAL A 111 3.08 -2.87 2.95
N LEU A 112 4.41 -2.94 2.89
CA LEU A 112 5.20 -2.10 2.00
C LEU A 112 4.85 -2.35 0.53
N ASN A 113 4.79 -3.62 0.12
CA ASN A 113 4.42 -4.00 -1.24
C ASN A 113 3.02 -3.51 -1.60
N LYS A 114 2.04 -3.69 -0.71
CA LYS A 114 0.68 -3.18 -0.91
C LYS A 114 0.63 -1.66 -1.11
N LYS A 115 1.33 -0.90 -0.26
CA LYS A 115 1.36 0.57 -0.37
C LYS A 115 1.90 1.02 -1.74
N LEU A 116 2.98 0.41 -2.22
CA LEU A 116 3.57 0.74 -3.52
C LEU A 116 2.70 0.31 -4.70
N VAL A 117 2.06 -0.86 -4.62
CA VAL A 117 1.12 -1.34 -5.65
C VAL A 117 -0.11 -0.44 -5.72
N ASP A 118 -0.74 -0.13 -4.58
CA ASP A 118 -1.89 0.76 -4.50
C ASP A 118 -1.52 2.14 -5.10
N LEU A 119 -0.33 2.68 -4.78
CA LEU A 119 0.17 3.94 -5.34
C LEU A 119 0.31 3.92 -6.88
N MET A 120 0.83 2.84 -7.44
CA MET A 120 1.01 2.71 -8.90
C MET A 120 -0.33 2.53 -9.62
N ASN A 121 -1.32 1.92 -8.97
CA ASN A 121 -2.66 1.72 -9.56
C ASN A 121 -3.55 2.98 -9.51
N LEU A 122 -3.22 3.98 -8.69
CA LEU A 122 -3.95 5.26 -8.62
C LEU A 122 -3.87 6.12 -9.92
N GLY A 123 -3.14 5.66 -10.95
CA GLY A 123 -3.05 6.30 -12.26
C GLY A 123 -3.80 5.56 -13.39
N VAL A 124 -4.51 4.47 -13.10
CA VAL A 124 -5.37 3.80 -14.07
C VAL A 124 -6.78 4.35 -13.92
N ASP A 125 -7.14 5.24 -14.84
CA ASP A 125 -8.47 5.86 -14.94
C ASP A 125 -9.60 4.84 -14.79
N GLU A 126 -10.67 5.29 -14.14
CA GLU A 126 -11.99 4.68 -14.09
C GLU A 126 -12.50 4.29 -15.49
N THR A 127 -12.14 3.11 -15.98
CA THR A 127 -12.89 2.43 -17.04
C THR A 127 -12.76 0.93 -16.88
N ASP A 128 -13.91 0.29 -16.69
CA ASP A 128 -14.16 -1.16 -16.70
C ASP A 128 -13.45 -2.04 -15.65
N GLY A 129 -14.20 -2.36 -14.59
CA GLY A 129 -14.78 -3.69 -14.56
C GLY A 129 -13.89 -4.88 -14.19
N GLU A 130 -12.71 -4.68 -13.61
CA GLU A 130 -12.05 -5.74 -12.82
C GLU A 130 -12.12 -5.36 -11.35
N GLN A 131 -13.11 -5.90 -10.63
CA GLN A 131 -13.08 -5.96 -9.17
C GLN A 131 -11.68 -6.43 -8.76
N GLU A 132 -10.91 -5.58 -8.09
CA GLU A 132 -9.62 -5.95 -7.50
C GLU A 132 -9.80 -7.30 -6.79
N ALA A 133 -9.13 -8.33 -7.32
CA ALA A 133 -9.33 -9.67 -6.82
C ALA A 133 -9.04 -9.69 -5.31
N LEU A 134 -9.96 -10.29 -4.56
CA LEU A 134 -9.78 -10.47 -3.13
C LEU A 134 -8.52 -11.31 -2.89
N SER A 135 -7.64 -10.81 -2.03
CA SER A 135 -6.50 -11.58 -1.54
C SER A 135 -6.99 -12.82 -0.80
N GLN A 136 -6.14 -13.83 -0.69
CA GLN A 136 -6.48 -15.05 0.05
C GLN A 136 -6.92 -14.74 1.49
N ARG A 137 -6.26 -13.76 2.11
CA ARG A 137 -6.58 -13.32 3.47
C ARG A 137 -7.93 -12.65 3.59
N GLU A 138 -8.30 -11.84 2.60
CA GLU A 138 -9.62 -11.22 2.56
C GLU A 138 -10.73 -12.25 2.37
N LYS A 139 -10.50 -13.30 1.58
CA LYS A 139 -11.45 -14.42 1.44
C LYS A 139 -11.67 -15.16 2.77
N GLU A 140 -10.59 -15.47 3.50
CA GLU A 140 -10.68 -16.11 4.82
C GLU A 140 -11.48 -15.26 5.82
N ILE A 141 -11.27 -13.95 5.81
CA ILE A 141 -12.00 -13.01 6.67
C ILE A 141 -13.48 -12.94 6.28
N ILE A 142 -13.81 -12.95 4.98
CA ILE A 142 -15.21 -13.04 4.51
C ILE A 142 -15.87 -14.31 5.04
N CYS A 143 -15.20 -15.47 4.95
CA CYS A 143 -15.74 -16.72 5.48
C CYS A 143 -16.05 -16.63 6.99
N CYS A 144 -15.15 -16.03 7.78
CA CYS A 144 -15.37 -15.83 9.21
C CYS A 144 -16.56 -14.89 9.48
N VAL A 145 -16.66 -13.77 8.75
CA VAL A 145 -17.75 -12.80 8.91
C VAL A 145 -19.10 -13.41 8.55
N VAL A 146 -19.19 -14.16 7.45
CA VAL A 146 -20.44 -14.81 7.00
C VAL A 146 -20.87 -15.92 7.96
N ARG A 147 -19.93 -16.56 8.66
CA ARG A 147 -20.21 -17.52 9.75
C ARG A 147 -20.65 -16.84 11.07
N GLY A 148 -20.76 -15.51 11.08
CA GLY A 148 -21.20 -14.72 12.23
C GLY A 148 -20.11 -14.49 13.28
N MET A 149 -18.84 -14.63 12.93
CA MET A 149 -17.74 -14.38 13.87
C MET A 149 -17.54 -12.88 14.09
N THR A 150 -17.29 -12.49 15.33
CA THR A 150 -16.89 -11.13 15.70
C THR A 150 -15.46 -10.83 15.24
N ASN A 151 -15.05 -9.56 15.25
CA ASN A 151 -13.67 -9.17 14.93
C ASN A 151 -12.65 -9.84 15.86
N LYS A 152 -13.01 -10.04 17.14
CA LYS A 152 -12.17 -10.70 18.12
C LYS A 152 -12.01 -12.20 17.83
N GLU A 153 -13.11 -12.90 17.60
CA GLU A 153 -13.06 -14.35 17.28
C GLU A 153 -12.36 -14.60 15.94
N THR A 154 -12.57 -13.71 14.96
CA THR A 154 -11.88 -13.79 13.66
C THR A 154 -10.38 -13.59 13.84
N ALA A 155 -9.97 -12.64 14.68
CA ALA A 155 -8.57 -12.38 14.99
C ALA A 155 -7.91 -13.60 15.65
N GLU A 156 -8.57 -14.17 16.67
CA GLU A 156 -8.10 -15.38 17.36
C GLU A 156 -7.99 -16.58 16.40
N LYS A 157 -9.02 -16.83 15.59
CA LYS A 157 -9.04 -17.97 14.66
C LYS A 157 -7.99 -17.87 13.55
N LEU A 158 -7.73 -16.66 13.08
CA LEU A 158 -6.79 -16.41 11.98
C LEU A 158 -5.38 -16.07 12.48
N PHE A 159 -5.13 -16.05 13.78
CA PHE A 159 -3.85 -15.60 14.38
C PHE A 159 -3.46 -14.17 13.95
N LEU A 160 -4.43 -13.26 13.98
CA LEU A 160 -4.26 -11.83 13.69
C LEU A 160 -4.48 -10.97 14.92
N SER A 161 -4.05 -9.71 14.86
CA SER A 161 -4.57 -8.69 15.76
C SER A 161 -5.98 -8.24 15.34
N ILE A 162 -6.81 -7.82 16.30
CA ILE A 162 -8.16 -7.27 16.04
C ILE A 162 -8.09 -6.09 15.06
N HIS A 163 -7.06 -5.25 15.19
CA HIS A 163 -6.83 -4.12 14.29
C HIS A 163 -6.60 -4.58 12.84
N THR A 164 -5.83 -5.66 12.64
CA THR A 164 -5.58 -6.23 11.30
C THR A 164 -6.88 -6.73 10.67
N VAL A 165 -7.75 -7.38 11.45
CA VAL A 165 -9.09 -7.81 10.97
C VAL A 165 -9.94 -6.61 10.55
N ILE A 166 -9.96 -5.53 11.34
CA ILE A 166 -10.70 -4.30 11.01
C ILE A 166 -10.19 -3.69 9.69
N THR A 167 -8.87 -3.61 9.52
CA THR A 167 -8.24 -3.09 8.29
C THR A 167 -8.61 -3.93 7.07
N HIS A 168 -8.54 -5.26 7.16
CA HIS A 168 -8.96 -6.13 6.06
C HIS A 168 -10.45 -5.99 5.74
N ARG A 169 -11.32 -5.89 6.74
CA ARG A 169 -12.76 -5.65 6.52
C ARG A 169 -13.03 -4.34 5.79
N ARG A 170 -12.27 -3.28 6.08
CA ARG A 170 -12.33 -2.01 5.35
C ARG A 170 -11.88 -2.16 3.90
N ASN A 171 -10.82 -2.94 3.65
CA ASN A 171 -10.36 -3.23 2.29
C ASN A 171 -11.39 -4.05 1.50
N ILE A 172 -12.00 -5.08 2.11
CA ILE A 172 -13.08 -5.87 1.51
C ILE A 172 -14.25 -4.97 1.11
N ALA A 173 -14.71 -4.09 2.01
CA ALA A 173 -15.82 -3.18 1.72
C ALA A 173 -15.49 -2.23 0.56
N ARG A 174 -14.24 -1.73 0.49
CA ARG A 174 -13.75 -0.90 -0.62
C ARG A 174 -13.67 -1.67 -1.95
N LYS A 175 -13.14 -2.90 -1.94
CA LYS A 175 -12.98 -3.73 -3.15
C LYS A 175 -14.31 -4.20 -3.72
N LEU A 176 -15.23 -4.60 -2.84
CA LEU A 176 -16.52 -5.16 -3.25
C LEU A 176 -17.61 -4.11 -3.40
N GLN A 177 -17.42 -2.90 -2.86
CA GLN A 177 -18.48 -1.88 -2.73
C GLN A 177 -19.73 -2.42 -2.01
N ILE A 178 -19.53 -3.38 -1.11
CA ILE A 178 -20.57 -4.01 -0.29
C ILE A 178 -20.41 -3.52 1.14
N HIS A 179 -21.44 -2.83 1.63
CA HIS A 179 -21.47 -2.27 2.99
C HIS A 179 -22.42 -3.01 3.94
N SER A 180 -23.25 -3.93 3.43
CA SER A 180 -24.20 -4.70 4.22
C SER A 180 -23.70 -6.13 4.48
N PRO A 181 -23.85 -6.66 5.72
CA PRO A 181 -23.54 -8.06 6.01
C PRO A 181 -24.31 -9.04 5.12
N ALA A 182 -25.58 -8.75 4.84
CA ALA A 182 -26.40 -9.55 3.93
C ALA A 182 -25.85 -9.58 2.50
N GLY A 183 -25.42 -8.42 1.98
CA GLY A 183 -24.77 -8.34 0.67
C GLY A 183 -23.47 -9.14 0.62
N LEU A 184 -22.70 -9.12 1.72
CA LEU A 184 -21.44 -9.87 1.81
C LEU A 184 -21.67 -11.38 1.84
N THR A 185 -22.73 -11.83 2.52
CA THR A 185 -23.17 -13.24 2.51
C THR A 185 -23.58 -13.69 1.11
N ILE A 186 -24.38 -12.90 0.39
CA ILE A 186 -24.78 -13.21 -0.99
C ILE A 186 -23.54 -13.33 -1.88
N TYR A 187 -22.63 -12.36 -1.79
CA TYR A 187 -21.38 -12.39 -2.55
C TYR A 187 -20.55 -13.65 -2.28
N ALA A 188 -20.41 -14.04 -1.01
CA ALA A 188 -19.61 -15.20 -0.61
C ALA A 188 -20.19 -16.52 -1.15
N ILE A 189 -21.53 -16.65 -1.20
CA ILE A 189 -22.21 -17.81 -1.78
C ILE A 189 -22.04 -17.85 -3.30
N VAL A 190 -22.32 -16.75 -3.99
CA VAL A 190 -22.23 -16.65 -5.45
C VAL A 190 -20.81 -16.98 -5.94
N ASN A 191 -19.79 -16.54 -5.21
CA ASN A 191 -18.39 -16.79 -5.53
C ASN A 191 -17.83 -18.10 -4.94
N LYS A 192 -18.69 -18.97 -4.38
CA LYS A 192 -18.32 -20.27 -3.81
C LYS A 192 -17.21 -20.19 -2.74
N LEU A 193 -17.18 -19.10 -1.98
CA LEU A 193 -16.29 -18.95 -0.82
C LEU A 193 -16.82 -19.68 0.42
N VAL A 194 -18.14 -19.87 0.48
CA VAL A 194 -18.86 -20.59 1.52
C VAL A 194 -20.07 -21.31 0.93
N GLU A 195 -20.45 -22.43 1.53
CA GLU A 195 -21.71 -23.11 1.20
C GLU A 195 -22.86 -22.61 2.08
N LEU A 196 -24.10 -22.72 1.57
CA LEU A 196 -25.31 -22.36 2.33
C LEU A 196 -25.43 -23.10 3.68
N SER A 197 -24.87 -24.31 3.77
CA SER A 197 -24.82 -25.12 5.00
C SER A 197 -23.95 -24.52 6.10
N GLU A 198 -22.99 -23.64 5.75
CA GLU A 198 -22.04 -23.05 6.68
C GLU A 198 -22.50 -21.69 7.24
N VAL A 199 -23.58 -21.13 6.70
CA VAL A 199 -24.11 -19.82 7.10
C VAL A 199 -25.07 -19.99 8.27
N LYS A 200 -24.79 -19.33 9.41
CA LYS A 200 -25.74 -19.30 10.53
C LYS A 200 -27.00 -18.52 10.14
N MET A 201 -28.11 -19.21 9.93
CA MET A 201 -29.42 -18.59 9.81
C MET A 201 -29.99 -18.36 11.21
N ASN A 202 -29.89 -17.13 11.69
CA ASN A 202 -30.73 -16.67 12.80
C ASN A 202 -32.06 -16.20 12.18
N LEU A 203 -32.94 -17.15 11.89
CA LEU A 203 -34.34 -16.87 11.54
C LEU A 203 -35.15 -16.58 12.81
#